data_AF-A0A1F3WKQ8-F1
#
_entry.id   AF-A0A1F3WKQ8-F1
#
_cell.length_a   1.000
_cell.length_b   1.000
_cell.length_c   1.000
_cell.angle_alpha   90.00
_cell.angle_beta   90.00
_cell.angle_gamma   90.00
#
_symmetry.space_group_name_H-M   'P 1'
#
loop_
_entity.id
_entity.type
_entity.pdbx_description
1 polymer ?
#
loop_
_entity_poly.entity_id
_entity_poly.type
_entity_poly.pdbx_seq_one_letter_code
_entity_poly.pdbx_strand_id
1 'polypeptide(L)'
;MKENRKIYILLLLLSTIISGAVIAYYWVHESVEASRTLPMYVVGLIFGYVLVQIAKRQLFTRRNWWDWLYYLGLLSVVLPTFFMTTRNASLFHIVTDFGVFFLLIPVFLDGKQWMNEK
;
A
#
# COMPACT_ATOMS: atom_id res chain seq x y z
N MET A 1 -5.80 19.64 18.09
CA MET A 1 -6.01 18.26 17.59
C MET A 1 -7.46 17.91 17.19
N LYS A 2 -8.52 18.59 17.68
CA LYS A 2 -9.91 18.21 17.37
C LYS A 2 -10.33 18.46 15.90
N GLU A 3 -9.81 19.51 15.24
CA GLU A 3 -10.18 19.84 13.85
C GLU A 3 -9.61 18.89 12.78
N ASN A 4 -8.44 18.30 13.01
CA ASN A 4 -7.82 17.39 12.03
C ASN A 4 -8.27 15.92 12.17
N ARG A 5 -9.15 15.61 13.13
CA ARG A 5 -9.59 14.23 13.40
C ARG A 5 -10.35 13.63 12.22
N LYS A 6 -11.24 14.41 11.60
CA LYS A 6 -12.03 13.96 10.43
C LYS A 6 -11.12 13.68 9.24
N ILE A 7 -10.16 14.58 8.99
CA ILE A 7 -9.17 14.44 7.91
C ILE A 7 -8.29 13.20 8.15
N TYR A 8 -7.84 12.98 9.39
CA TYR A 8 -7.05 11.80 9.74
C TYR A 8 -7.80 10.50 9.44
N ILE A 9 -9.05 10.38 9.92
CA ILE A 9 -9.90 9.20 9.69
C ILE A 9 -10.16 9.02 8.18
N LEU A 10 -10.39 10.10 7.45
CA LEU A 10 -10.58 10.06 6.00
C LEU A 10 -9.34 9.51 5.29
N LEU A 11 -8.15 10.00 5.62
CA LEU A 11 -6.89 9.53 5.01
C LEU A 11 -6.60 8.07 5.36
N LEU A 12 -6.94 7.65 6.58
CA LEU A 12 -6.81 6.26 7.03
C LEU A 12 -7.76 5.36 6.23
N LEU A 13 -9.04 5.73 6.11
CA LEU A 13 -10.02 5.01 5.30
C LEU A 13 -9.61 4.92 3.82
N LEU A 14 -9.17 6.03 3.22
CA LEU A 14 -8.66 6.04 1.85
C LEU A 14 -7.46 5.11 1.69
N SER A 15 -6.51 5.14 2.63
CA SER A 15 -5.36 4.24 2.61
C SER A 15 -5.78 2.78 2.69
N THR A 16 -6.75 2.43 3.56
CA THR A 16 -7.29 1.07 3.69
C THR A 16 -7.98 0.61 2.41
N ILE A 17 -8.83 1.44 1.80
CA ILE A 17 -9.57 1.08 0.58
C ILE A 17 -8.59 0.86 -0.57
N ILE A 18 -7.63 1.77 -0.76
CA ILE A 18 -6.67 1.67 -1.86
C ILE A 18 -5.73 0.48 -1.66
N SER A 19 -5.18 0.28 -0.46
CA SER A 19 -4.30 -0.87 -0.18
C SER A 19 -5.07 -2.19 -0.33
N GLY A 20 -6.30 -2.28 0.18
CA GLY A 20 -7.17 -3.43 -0.01
C GLY A 20 -7.46 -3.73 -1.49
N ALA A 21 -7.71 -2.70 -2.30
CA ALA A 21 -7.92 -2.87 -3.74
C ALA A 21 -6.67 -3.39 -4.46
N VAL A 22 -5.47 -2.89 -4.09
CA VAL A 22 -4.19 -3.39 -4.64
C VAL A 22 -3.95 -4.83 -4.22
N ILE A 23 -4.19 -5.19 -2.95
CA ILE A 23 -4.06 -6.57 -2.46
C ILE A 23 -5.00 -7.50 -3.23
N ALA A 24 -6.28 -7.12 -3.35
CA ALA A 24 -7.27 -7.90 -4.07
C ALA A 24 -6.91 -8.09 -5.55
N TYR A 25 -6.31 -7.09 -6.19
CA TYR A 25 -5.83 -7.21 -7.58
C TYR A 25 -4.83 -8.36 -7.73
N TYR A 26 -3.78 -8.37 -6.91
CA TYR A 26 -2.73 -9.39 -6.98
C TYR A 26 -3.23 -10.78 -6.61
N TRP A 27 -4.15 -10.89 -5.67
CA TRP A 27 -4.74 -12.17 -5.26
C TRP A 27 -5.71 -12.77 -6.29
N VAL A 28 -6.31 -11.94 -7.14
CA VAL A 28 -7.19 -12.42 -8.21
C VAL A 28 -6.40 -12.76 -9.49
N HIS A 29 -5.26 -12.10 -9.71
CA HIS A 29 -4.50 -12.20 -10.96
C HIS A 29 -3.14 -12.89 -10.76
N GLU A 30 -3.15 -14.21 -10.80
CA GLU A 30 -1.92 -15.03 -10.67
C GLU A 30 -1.16 -15.22 -11.99
N SER A 31 -1.55 -14.55 -13.09
CA SER A 31 -0.84 -14.72 -14.37
C SER A 31 0.45 -13.90 -14.42
N VAL A 32 1.49 -14.47 -15.02
CA VAL A 32 2.78 -13.79 -15.25
C VAL A 32 2.58 -12.49 -16.05
N GLU A 33 1.68 -12.51 -17.02
CA GLU A 33 1.37 -11.35 -17.86
C GLU A 33 0.71 -10.23 -17.05
N ALA A 34 -0.29 -10.54 -16.22
CA ALA A 34 -0.96 -9.54 -15.37
C ALA A 34 -0.01 -8.88 -14.35
N SER A 35 1.01 -9.61 -13.89
CA SER A 35 2.04 -9.09 -12.98
C SER A 35 3.13 -8.30 -13.70
N ARG A 36 3.36 -8.55 -15.00
CA ARG A 36 4.32 -7.79 -15.82
C ARG A 36 3.73 -6.50 -16.37
N THR A 37 2.48 -6.54 -16.81
CA THR A 37 1.76 -5.39 -17.35
C THR A 37 0.67 -4.95 -16.40
N LEU A 38 1.05 -4.07 -15.46
CA LEU A 38 0.10 -3.46 -14.53
C LEU A 38 -0.94 -2.62 -15.31
N PRO A 39 -2.23 -2.92 -15.16
CA PRO A 39 -3.28 -2.08 -15.71
C PRO A 39 -3.19 -0.66 -15.16
N MET A 40 -3.54 0.33 -15.99
CA MET A 40 -3.45 1.74 -15.64
C MET A 40 -4.24 2.11 -14.37
N TYR A 41 -5.36 1.42 -14.10
CA TYR A 41 -6.12 1.65 -12.88
C TYR A 41 -5.36 1.22 -11.62
N VAL A 42 -4.55 0.16 -11.66
CA VAL A 42 -3.72 -0.28 -10.52
C VAL A 42 -2.59 0.71 -10.29
N VAL A 43 -1.96 1.19 -11.37
CA VAL A 43 -0.97 2.28 -11.30
C VAL A 43 -1.58 3.53 -10.68
N GLY A 44 -2.80 3.90 -11.09
CA GLY A 44 -3.55 5.02 -10.51
C GLY A 44 -3.85 4.84 -9.02
N LEU A 45 -4.25 3.63 -8.59
CA LEU A 45 -4.44 3.29 -7.18
C LEU A 45 -3.15 3.50 -6.39
N ILE A 46 -2.03 2.96 -6.87
CA ILE A 46 -0.73 3.08 -6.20
C ILE A 46 -0.28 4.53 -6.13
N PHE A 47 -0.42 5.29 -7.21
CA PHE A 47 -0.12 6.71 -7.21
C PHE A 47 -0.99 7.48 -6.21
N GLY A 48 -2.30 7.21 -6.19
CA GLY A 48 -3.23 7.77 -5.21
C GLY A 48 -2.84 7.42 -3.77
N TYR A 49 -2.42 6.17 -3.52
CA TYR A 49 -1.92 5.74 -2.21
C TYR A 49 -0.71 6.57 -1.78
N VAL A 50 0.27 6.76 -2.68
CA VAL A 50 1.46 7.58 -2.41
C VAL A 50 1.07 9.02 -2.08
N LEU A 51 0.15 9.62 -2.83
CA LEU A 51 -0.34 10.97 -2.54
C LEU A 51 -0.99 11.06 -1.15
N VAL A 52 -1.79 10.06 -0.77
CA VAL A 52 -2.39 9.99 0.57
C VAL A 52 -1.32 9.90 1.65
N GLN A 53 -0.26 9.10 1.47
CA GLN A 53 0.85 9.01 2.43
C GLN A 53 1.65 10.31 2.52
N ILE A 54 1.90 10.99 1.40
CA ILE A 54 2.55 12.31 1.38
C ILE A 54 1.68 13.33 2.12
N ALA A 55 0.37 13.40 1.80
CA ALA A 55 -0.56 14.30 2.46
C ALA A 55 -0.60 14.06 3.97
N LYS A 56 -0.66 12.79 4.40
CA LYS A 56 -0.58 12.40 5.83
C LYS A 56 0.70 12.93 6.47
N ARG A 57 1.86 12.75 5.83
CA ARG A 57 3.16 13.19 6.34
C ARG A 57 3.30 14.72 6.42
N GLN A 58 2.63 15.46 5.54
CA GLN A 58 2.64 16.93 5.55
C GLN A 58 1.68 17.49 6.60
N LEU A 59 0.49 16.89 6.73
CA LEU A 59 -0.56 17.36 7.64
C LEU A 59 -0.33 16.95 9.10
N PHE A 60 0.35 15.84 9.34
CA PHE A 60 0.66 15.33 10.67
C PHE A 60 2.17 15.27 10.86
N THR A 61 2.69 16.12 11.76
CA THR A 61 4.14 16.25 12.01
C THR A 61 4.76 15.00 12.66
N ARG A 62 3.94 14.05 13.11
CA ARG A 62 4.42 12.80 13.68
C ARG A 62 4.93 11.88 12.58
N ARG A 63 6.20 11.53 12.67
CA ARG A 63 6.85 10.55 11.80
C ARG A 63 7.07 9.29 12.60
N ASN A 64 6.24 8.30 12.37
CA ASN A 64 6.43 7.00 12.99
C ASN A 64 7.41 6.17 12.15
N TRP A 65 8.15 5.27 12.78
CA TRP A 65 9.11 4.42 12.07
C TRP A 65 8.40 3.46 11.08
N TRP A 66 7.13 3.13 11.32
CA TRP A 66 6.34 2.30 10.41
C TRP A 66 5.82 3.03 9.17
N ASP A 67 5.89 4.37 9.13
CA ASP A 67 5.54 5.15 7.93
C ASP A 67 6.45 4.87 6.74
N TRP A 68 7.53 4.11 6.93
CA TRP A 68 8.43 3.66 5.87
C TRP A 68 8.06 2.28 5.33
N LEU A 69 7.20 1.52 6.01
CA LEU A 69 6.87 0.15 5.61
C LEU A 69 6.14 0.11 4.26
N TYR A 70 5.37 1.14 3.91
CA TYR A 70 4.70 1.16 2.61
C TYR A 70 5.68 1.14 1.42
N TYR A 71 6.93 1.58 1.58
CA TYR A 71 7.94 1.46 0.52
C TYR A 71 8.26 -0.01 0.20
N LEU A 72 8.22 -0.90 1.19
CA LEU A 72 8.35 -2.34 0.95
C LEU A 72 7.17 -2.88 0.15
N GLY A 73 5.96 -2.39 0.44
CA GLY A 73 4.77 -2.68 -0.34
C GLY A 73 4.88 -2.18 -1.78
N LEU A 74 5.36 -0.96 -2.00
CA LEU A 74 5.60 -0.45 -3.35
C LEU A 74 6.64 -1.26 -4.11
N LEU A 75 7.74 -1.66 -3.46
CA LEU A 75 8.74 -2.52 -4.07
C LEU A 75 8.14 -3.86 -4.51
N SER A 76 7.26 -4.46 -3.69
CA SER A 76 6.61 -5.72 -4.05
C SER A 76 5.72 -5.62 -5.29
N VAL A 77 5.15 -4.45 -5.57
CA VAL A 77 4.38 -4.19 -6.79
C VAL A 77 5.33 -3.97 -7.98
N VAL A 78 6.39 -3.19 -7.78
CA VAL A 78 7.27 -2.74 -8.86
C VAL A 78 8.25 -3.83 -9.31
N LEU A 79 8.76 -4.66 -8.40
CA LEU A 79 9.77 -5.66 -8.77
C LEU A 79 9.29 -6.69 -9.82
N PRO A 80 8.07 -7.26 -9.73
CA PRO A 80 7.56 -8.19 -10.74
C PRO A 80 7.48 -7.59 -12.15
N THR A 81 7.19 -6.29 -12.28
CA THR A 81 7.02 -5.68 -13.61
C THR A 81 8.31 -5.70 -14.43
N PHE A 82 9.46 -5.61 -13.75
CA PHE A 82 10.77 -5.60 -14.39
C PHE A 82 11.43 -6.99 -14.42
N PHE A 83 11.25 -7.80 -13.39
CA PHE A 83 12.09 -8.99 -13.16
C PHE A 83 11.35 -10.33 -13.28
N MET A 84 10.01 -10.32 -13.37
CA MET A 84 9.24 -11.54 -13.46
C MET A 84 9.38 -12.19 -14.85
N THR A 85 9.65 -13.49 -14.82
CA THR A 85 9.76 -14.39 -15.96
C THR A 85 9.03 -15.68 -15.61
N THR A 86 8.77 -16.54 -16.60
CA THR A 86 8.15 -17.85 -16.36
C THR A 86 8.97 -18.73 -15.41
N ARG A 87 10.31 -18.59 -15.40
CA ARG A 87 11.21 -19.39 -14.55
C ARG A 87 11.14 -19.02 -13.06
N ASN A 88 10.91 -17.75 -12.76
CA ASN A 88 10.91 -17.22 -11.38
C ASN A 88 9.53 -16.71 -10.93
N ALA A 89 8.47 -17.06 -11.68
CA ALA A 89 7.10 -16.63 -11.42
C ALA A 89 6.67 -16.93 -9.98
N SER A 90 6.90 -18.15 -9.50
CA SER A 90 6.52 -18.57 -8.14
C SER A 90 7.16 -17.69 -7.05
N LEU A 91 8.43 -17.31 -7.22
CA LEU A 91 9.10 -16.40 -6.28
C LEU A 91 8.45 -15.02 -6.29
N PHE A 92 8.15 -14.48 -7.48
CA PHE A 92 7.52 -13.16 -7.58
C PHE A 92 6.07 -13.15 -7.12
N HIS A 93 5.33 -14.24 -7.25
CA HIS A 93 4.00 -14.38 -6.63
C HIS A 93 4.08 -14.31 -5.10
N ILE A 94 5.03 -15.01 -4.48
CA ILE A 94 5.25 -14.91 -3.03
C ILE A 94 5.60 -13.46 -2.66
N VAL A 95 6.49 -12.82 -3.42
CA VAL A 95 6.85 -11.41 -3.17
C VAL A 95 5.64 -10.50 -3.27
N THR A 96 4.78 -10.65 -4.29
CA THR A 96 3.57 -9.83 -4.42
C THR A 96 2.60 -10.13 -3.30
N ASP A 97 2.25 -11.39 -3.05
CA ASP A 97 1.17 -11.78 -2.14
C ASP A 97 1.45 -11.35 -0.71
N PHE A 98 2.69 -11.49 -0.25
CA PHE A 98 3.10 -11.04 1.09
C PHE A 98 3.52 -9.59 1.12
N GLY A 99 4.20 -9.12 0.07
CA GLY A 99 4.74 -7.77 0.04
C GLY A 99 3.65 -6.70 -0.01
N VAL A 100 2.54 -6.92 -0.73
CA VAL A 100 1.46 -5.94 -0.83
C VAL A 100 0.79 -5.65 0.52
N PHE A 101 0.88 -6.55 1.50
CA PHE A 101 0.40 -6.29 2.86
C PHE A 101 1.16 -5.16 3.55
N PHE A 102 2.39 -4.86 3.16
CA PHE A 102 3.15 -3.73 3.70
C PHE A 102 2.53 -2.37 3.34
N LEU A 103 1.58 -2.32 2.39
CA LEU A 103 0.72 -1.15 2.15
C LEU A 103 -0.34 -0.97 3.25
N LEU A 104 -0.74 -2.04 3.93
CA LEU A 104 -1.81 -2.03 4.92
C LEU A 104 -1.27 -1.91 6.36
N ILE A 105 -0.06 -2.42 6.63
CA ILE A 105 0.56 -2.39 7.96
C ILE A 105 0.64 -0.98 8.56
N PRO A 106 1.14 0.07 7.86
CA PRO A 106 1.20 1.42 8.41
C PRO A 106 -0.18 1.93 8.83
N VAL A 107 -1.21 1.60 8.04
CA VAL A 107 -2.59 2.04 8.24
C VAL A 107 -3.18 1.43 9.53
N PHE A 108 -2.91 0.15 9.79
CA PHE A 108 -3.33 -0.51 11.02
C PHE A 108 -2.60 0.04 12.25
N LEU A 109 -1.30 0.26 12.16
CA LEU A 109 -0.51 0.79 13.27
C LEU A 109 -0.91 2.23 13.61
N ASP A 110 -1.17 3.04 12.60
CA ASP A 110 -1.76 4.37 12.75
C ASP A 110 -3.12 4.33 13.44
N GLY A 111 -4.01 3.44 12.99
CA GLY A 111 -5.33 3.24 13.62
C GLY A 111 -5.21 2.84 15.09
N LYS A 112 -4.30 1.92 15.41
CA LYS A 112 -4.02 1.48 16.79
C LYS A 112 -3.47 2.61 17.64
N GLN A 113 -2.48 3.37 17.13
CA GLN A 113 -1.93 4.52 17.85
C GLN A 113 -3.04 5.53 18.16
N TRP A 114 -3.89 5.82 17.19
CA TRP A 114 -5.01 6.74 17.38
C TRP A 114 -6.01 6.26 18.44
N MET A 115 -6.27 4.96 18.54
CA MET A 115 -7.12 4.38 19.59
C MET A 115 -6.49 4.49 20.99
N ASN A 116 -5.17 4.35 21.09
CA ASN A 116 -4.45 4.39 22.36
C ASN A 116 -4.23 5.81 22.92
N GLU A 117 -4.33 6.84 22.06
CA GLU A 117 -4.19 8.24 22.47
C GLU A 117 -5.53 8.92 22.82
N LYS A 118 -6.63 8.17 22.77
CA LYS A 118 -7.93 8.57 23.31
C LYS A 118 -8.03 8.29 24.80
#